data_AF-A0AAE9D1A3-F1
#
_entry.id   AF-A0AAE9D1A3-F1
#
_cell.length_a   1.000
_cell.length_b   1.000
_cell.length_c   1.000
_cell.angle_alpha   90.00
_cell.angle_beta   90.00
_cell.angle_gamma   90.00
#
_symmetry.space_group_name_H-M   'P 1'
#
loop_
_entity.id
_entity.type
_entity.pdbx_description
1 polymer ?
#
loop_
_entity_poly.entity_id
_entity_poly.type
_entity_poly.pdbx_seq_one_letter_code
_entity_poly.pdbx_strand_id
1 'polypeptide(L)'
;MTTKGRVVAGAVFVAIGCYKFSQWKHRENHRDISAIRKTPLENNLNHENDNFQRLLENQKKEMEKEEQEENERRRIALDQRMAERRQNLQKAILEMAANDEENHRKFMKLKEESEERLSKIMQQNKRDQAVKNAIANLEIDQLRSQGKREVEAIQTERLRAREIHQRNSERLDEEFEADRRNFELKEQQRKEELQREKERAEQRKREIEDQLEKDLEELRRRGQQRRAEMEEYLYQIQRALQMKVWNQIIESNWANRLNALRSSFQDIQKSYNQMKRVRDESNLDTSKLLSAISQQKELMENEAIEMDKLYNEHGKTFLLDIKDSVIDVKEECNRLIYVLKNEPSNTSRIEECFSVLSAVTNSIPTLAELKSRNEESMK
;
A
#
# COMPACT_ATOMS: atom_id res chain seq x y z
N MET A 1 17.12 -69.44 -34.57
CA MET A 1 17.94 -70.66 -34.45
C MET A 1 18.86 -70.80 -35.66
N THR A 2 20.15 -71.00 -35.43
CA THR A 2 21.14 -71.73 -36.27
C THR A 2 20.96 -71.82 -37.80
N THR A 3 21.74 -71.04 -38.55
CA THR A 3 21.99 -71.17 -40.00
C THR A 3 23.00 -72.28 -40.37
N LYS A 4 22.90 -73.48 -39.78
CA LYS A 4 23.88 -74.58 -39.95
C LYS A 4 23.26 -75.97 -40.23
N GLY A 5 22.19 -76.04 -41.04
CA GLY A 5 21.39 -77.26 -41.21
C GLY A 5 21.46 -78.02 -42.54
N ARG A 6 21.80 -77.39 -43.68
CA ARG A 6 21.59 -78.02 -45.03
C ARG A 6 22.73 -77.94 -46.05
N VAL A 7 23.91 -77.45 -45.67
CA VAL A 7 25.12 -77.51 -46.54
C VAL A 7 25.56 -78.96 -46.81
N VAL A 8 25.24 -79.89 -45.91
CA VAL A 8 25.70 -81.30 -45.95
C VAL A 8 24.92 -82.18 -46.94
N ALA A 9 23.71 -81.79 -47.35
CA ALA A 9 22.83 -82.66 -48.16
C ALA A 9 23.08 -82.62 -49.68
N GLY A 10 23.63 -81.52 -50.21
CA GLY A 10 23.81 -81.33 -51.65
C GLY A 10 25.08 -81.99 -52.23
N ALA A 11 26.17 -81.98 -51.48
CA ALA A 11 27.47 -82.50 -51.92
C ALA A 11 27.45 -84.01 -52.28
N VAL A 12 26.52 -84.77 -51.69
CA VAL A 12 26.35 -86.21 -51.93
C VAL A 12 25.81 -86.51 -53.34
N PHE A 13 24.91 -85.67 -53.88
CA PHE A 13 24.36 -85.87 -55.22
C PHE A 13 25.38 -85.60 -56.34
N VAL A 14 26.25 -84.60 -56.14
CA VAL A 14 27.33 -84.28 -57.10
C VAL A 14 28.35 -85.43 -57.19
N ALA A 15 28.60 -86.14 -56.10
CA ALA A 15 29.51 -87.30 -56.08
C ALA A 15 28.96 -88.54 -56.79
N ILE A 16 27.65 -88.80 -56.71
CA ILE A 16 27.04 -90.03 -57.25
C ILE A 16 26.88 -89.96 -58.78
N GLY A 17 26.61 -88.79 -59.35
CA GLY A 17 26.48 -88.61 -60.80
C GLY A 17 27.76 -88.96 -61.57
N CYS A 18 28.91 -88.45 -61.11
CA CYS A 18 30.21 -88.62 -61.77
C CYS A 18 30.74 -90.07 -61.78
N TYR A 19 30.20 -90.96 -60.95
CA TYR A 19 30.68 -92.34 -60.83
C TYR A 19 30.05 -93.30 -61.87
N LYS A 20 28.84 -93.02 -62.36
CA LYS A 20 28.03 -94.02 -63.09
C LYS A 20 28.21 -94.11 -64.62
N PHE A 21 28.86 -93.16 -65.28
CA PHE A 21 29.10 -93.25 -66.74
C PHE A 21 30.51 -93.76 -67.12
N SER A 22 31.39 -93.98 -66.14
CA SER A 22 32.79 -94.38 -66.36
C SER A 22 32.99 -95.89 -66.68
N GLN A 23 31.92 -96.71 -66.69
CA GLN A 23 32.03 -98.18 -66.75
C GLN A 23 31.25 -98.88 -67.90
N TRP A 24 31.03 -98.21 -69.04
CA TRP A 24 30.50 -98.85 -70.25
C TRP A 24 31.28 -98.42 -71.53
N LYS A 25 32.62 -98.40 -71.53
CA LYS A 25 33.58 -99.52 -71.42
C LYS A 25 33.69 -100.40 -72.69
N HIS A 26 34.67 -100.03 -73.53
CA HIS A 26 35.46 -100.87 -74.45
C HIS A 26 34.76 -101.80 -75.47
N ARG A 27 35.00 -101.53 -76.76
CA ARG A 27 35.60 -102.41 -77.80
C ARG A 27 35.54 -101.71 -79.19
N GLU A 28 36.47 -101.85 -80.13
CA GLU A 28 37.87 -102.35 -80.09
C GLU A 28 38.69 -101.81 -81.29
N ASN A 29 40.00 -101.63 -81.06
CA ASN A 29 41.16 -101.42 -81.94
C ASN A 29 41.07 -101.76 -83.46
N HIS A 30 41.63 -100.99 -84.43
CA HIS A 30 43.02 -100.52 -84.72
C HIS A 30 43.86 -101.45 -85.65
N ARG A 31 44.73 -100.83 -86.48
CA ARG A 31 45.81 -101.35 -87.40
C ARG A 31 45.38 -101.77 -88.83
N ASP A 32 46.08 -101.49 -89.96
CA ASP A 32 47.41 -100.93 -90.36
C ASP A 32 48.44 -101.96 -90.93
N ILE A 33 49.43 -101.47 -91.72
CA ILE A 33 50.74 -102.08 -92.13
C ILE A 33 50.90 -102.74 -93.55
N SER A 34 51.53 -101.96 -94.45
CA SER A 34 52.53 -102.19 -95.54
C SER A 34 52.79 -103.51 -96.35
N ALA A 35 52.87 -103.36 -97.69
CA ALA A 35 53.96 -103.66 -98.67
C ALA A 35 54.80 -104.96 -98.73
N ILE A 36 55.22 -105.39 -99.96
CA ILE A 36 56.57 -105.89 -100.38
C ILE A 36 56.68 -106.14 -101.93
N ARG A 37 57.80 -106.66 -102.48
CA ARG A 37 58.34 -106.46 -103.87
C ARG A 37 58.43 -107.69 -104.82
N LYS A 38 58.22 -107.42 -106.13
CA LYS A 38 58.91 -107.83 -107.41
C LYS A 38 59.87 -109.08 -107.55
N THR A 39 59.82 -109.69 -108.76
CA THR A 39 60.92 -110.22 -109.67
C THR A 39 61.67 -111.55 -109.36
N PRO A 40 62.46 -112.18 -110.29
CA PRO A 40 62.26 -112.47 -111.75
C PRO A 40 62.89 -113.81 -112.33
N LEU A 41 62.68 -114.10 -113.64
CA LEU A 41 63.49 -114.98 -114.57
C LEU A 41 63.52 -116.52 -114.22
N GLU A 42 64.08 -117.52 -114.95
CA GLU A 42 64.88 -117.76 -116.21
C GLU A 42 64.79 -119.28 -116.62
N ASN A 43 65.40 -119.98 -117.63
CA ASN A 43 66.22 -119.76 -118.86
C ASN A 43 66.25 -121.04 -119.80
N ASN A 44 66.70 -120.96 -121.08
CA ASN A 44 67.37 -121.96 -121.99
C ASN A 44 66.80 -123.42 -122.24
N LEU A 45 67.05 -124.20 -123.32
CA LEU A 45 67.68 -124.06 -124.68
C LEU A 45 67.33 -125.26 -125.65
N ASN A 46 67.53 -125.05 -126.97
CA ASN A 46 67.80 -126.01 -128.08
C ASN A 46 66.72 -126.91 -128.79
N HIS A 47 66.78 -126.87 -130.14
CA HIS A 47 66.49 -127.88 -131.21
C HIS A 47 65.44 -128.99 -130.97
N GLU A 48 64.31 -129.00 -131.70
CA GLU A 48 64.07 -129.49 -133.09
C GLU A 48 63.64 -130.96 -133.20
N ASN A 49 62.39 -131.22 -133.64
CA ASN A 49 62.07 -131.82 -134.97
C ASN A 49 60.54 -131.94 -135.20
N ASP A 50 60.01 -131.20 -136.19
CA ASP A 50 58.76 -131.33 -137.00
C ASP A 50 57.40 -131.90 -136.51
N ASN A 51 57.22 -132.37 -135.27
CA ASN A 51 55.89 -132.82 -134.78
C ASN A 51 55.12 -131.79 -133.92
N PHE A 52 55.68 -130.60 -133.70
CA PHE A 52 55.19 -129.67 -132.67
C PHE A 52 53.99 -128.78 -133.08
N GLN A 53 53.85 -128.46 -134.37
CA GLN A 53 52.92 -127.39 -134.80
C GLN A 53 51.43 -127.76 -134.73
N ARG A 54 51.04 -129.04 -134.89
CA ARG A 54 49.62 -129.45 -134.92
C ARG A 54 48.94 -129.54 -133.55
N LEU A 55 49.69 -129.47 -132.46
CA LEU A 55 49.11 -129.52 -131.10
C LEU A 55 48.74 -128.12 -130.57
N LEU A 56 49.51 -127.09 -130.96
CA LEU A 56 49.38 -125.72 -130.45
C LEU A 56 48.14 -124.98 -130.94
N GLU A 57 47.65 -125.23 -132.16
CA GLU A 57 46.46 -124.53 -132.67
C GLU A 57 45.16 -124.91 -131.95
N ASN A 58 45.04 -126.14 -131.44
CA ASN A 58 43.84 -126.58 -130.71
C ASN A 58 43.77 -125.99 -129.31
N GLN A 59 44.87 -126.01 -128.53
CA GLN A 59 44.89 -125.40 -127.19
C GLN A 59 44.58 -123.90 -127.21
N LYS A 60 44.95 -123.19 -128.29
CA LYS A 60 44.70 -121.75 -128.40
C LYS A 60 43.21 -121.39 -128.55
N LYS A 61 42.36 -122.31 -129.04
CA LYS A 61 40.92 -122.08 -129.23
C LYS A 61 40.03 -122.42 -128.04
N GLU A 62 40.55 -123.10 -127.02
CA GLU A 62 39.83 -123.30 -125.76
C GLU A 62 40.02 -122.11 -124.79
N MET A 63 41.25 -121.58 -124.67
CA MET A 63 41.52 -120.42 -123.80
C MET A 63 40.71 -119.17 -124.19
N GLU A 64 40.54 -118.88 -125.49
CA GLU A 64 39.73 -117.73 -125.95
C GLU A 64 38.24 -117.83 -125.57
N LYS A 65 37.74 -119.01 -125.16
CA LYS A 65 36.36 -119.17 -124.66
C LYS A 65 36.24 -118.98 -123.16
N GLU A 66 37.17 -119.50 -122.36
CA GLU A 66 37.13 -119.31 -120.90
C GLU A 66 37.31 -117.84 -120.51
N GLU A 67 38.18 -117.09 -121.20
CA GLU A 67 38.40 -115.67 -120.91
C GLU A 67 37.17 -114.78 -121.18
N GLN A 68 36.28 -115.20 -122.08
CA GLN A 68 35.01 -114.48 -122.33
C GLN A 68 33.96 -114.75 -121.25
N GLU A 69 33.80 -116.00 -120.79
CA GLU A 69 32.84 -116.31 -119.71
C GLU A 69 33.21 -115.67 -118.35
N GLU A 70 34.49 -115.56 -118.00
CA GLU A 70 34.87 -114.99 -116.70
C GLU A 70 34.58 -113.47 -116.63
N ASN A 71 34.75 -112.76 -117.74
CA ASN A 71 34.54 -111.31 -117.81
C ASN A 71 33.07 -110.89 -117.68
N GLU A 72 32.12 -111.65 -118.23
CA GLU A 72 30.69 -111.35 -118.04
C GLU A 72 30.26 -111.53 -116.58
N ARG A 73 30.71 -112.61 -115.92
CA ARG A 73 30.39 -112.88 -114.50
C ARG A 73 30.89 -111.77 -113.58
N ARG A 74 32.08 -111.22 -113.83
CA ARG A 74 32.64 -110.07 -113.07
C ARG A 74 31.82 -108.78 -113.22
N ARG A 75 31.15 -108.58 -114.37
CA ARG A 75 30.37 -107.37 -114.66
C ARG A 75 29.04 -107.35 -113.90
N ILE A 76 28.30 -108.45 -113.93
CA ILE A 76 26.97 -108.58 -113.28
C ILE A 76 27.06 -108.36 -111.76
N ALA A 77 28.12 -108.85 -111.12
CA ALA A 77 28.33 -108.71 -109.67
C ALA A 77 28.59 -107.25 -109.20
N LEU A 78 29.02 -106.37 -110.11
CA LEU A 78 29.29 -104.96 -109.79
C LEU A 78 28.02 -104.11 -109.78
N ASP A 79 27.11 -104.31 -110.75
CA ASP A 79 25.86 -103.54 -110.84
C ASP A 79 24.91 -103.82 -109.67
N GLN A 80 24.83 -105.07 -109.19
CA GLN A 80 24.02 -105.43 -108.03
C GLN A 80 24.44 -104.64 -106.76
N ARG A 81 25.75 -104.52 -106.50
CA ARG A 81 26.29 -103.72 -105.38
C ARG A 81 26.03 -102.22 -105.50
N MET A 82 25.91 -101.71 -106.73
CA MET A 82 25.59 -100.30 -106.97
C MET A 82 24.09 -100.00 -106.78
N ALA A 83 23.21 -100.97 -107.03
CA ALA A 83 21.77 -100.85 -106.81
C ALA A 83 21.43 -100.74 -105.31
N GLU A 84 21.90 -101.67 -104.47
CA GLU A 84 21.61 -101.69 -103.03
C GLU A 84 22.04 -100.39 -102.32
N ARG A 85 23.22 -99.86 -102.68
CA ARG A 85 23.74 -98.59 -102.12
C ARG A 85 22.82 -97.40 -102.40
N ARG A 86 22.18 -97.33 -103.56
CA ARG A 86 21.23 -96.25 -103.88
C ARG A 86 19.95 -96.36 -103.06
N GLN A 87 19.40 -97.56 -102.90
CA GLN A 87 18.12 -97.77 -102.23
C GLN A 87 18.19 -97.45 -100.73
N ASN A 88 19.27 -97.83 -100.05
CA ASN A 88 19.46 -97.52 -98.63
C ASN A 88 19.66 -96.01 -98.37
N LEU A 89 20.34 -95.28 -99.26
CA LEU A 89 20.53 -93.84 -99.11
C LEU A 89 19.20 -93.07 -99.20
N GLN A 90 18.28 -93.54 -100.05
CA GLN A 90 17.01 -92.88 -100.30
C GLN A 90 16.00 -93.01 -99.14
N LYS A 91 16.06 -94.10 -98.35
CA LYS A 91 15.26 -94.25 -97.12
C LYS A 91 15.66 -93.26 -96.03
N ALA A 92 16.95 -93.08 -95.78
CA ALA A 92 17.45 -92.25 -94.67
C ALA A 92 17.04 -90.77 -94.78
N ILE A 93 16.96 -90.24 -96.00
CA ILE A 93 16.52 -88.86 -96.27
C ILE A 93 15.03 -88.66 -95.91
N LEU A 94 14.20 -89.67 -96.14
CA LEU A 94 12.76 -89.61 -95.93
C LEU A 94 12.37 -89.64 -94.44
N GLU A 95 13.07 -90.44 -93.63
CA GLU A 95 12.83 -90.50 -92.18
C GLU A 95 13.26 -89.20 -91.47
N MET A 96 14.36 -88.58 -91.91
CA MET A 96 14.85 -87.33 -91.32
C MET A 96 13.87 -86.16 -91.55
N ALA A 97 13.35 -86.03 -92.78
CA ALA A 97 12.42 -84.95 -93.13
C ALA A 97 11.10 -84.98 -92.34
N ALA A 98 10.59 -86.17 -92.03
CA ALA A 98 9.35 -86.33 -91.27
C ALA A 98 9.48 -85.90 -89.78
N ASN A 99 10.65 -86.13 -89.18
CA ASN A 99 10.89 -85.85 -87.76
C ASN A 99 11.05 -84.34 -87.48
N ASP A 100 11.71 -83.59 -88.38
CA ASP A 100 11.84 -82.13 -88.23
C ASP A 100 10.47 -81.42 -88.30
N GLU A 101 9.55 -81.90 -89.15
CA GLU A 101 8.22 -81.30 -89.28
C GLU A 101 7.35 -81.49 -88.02
N GLU A 102 7.43 -82.65 -87.36
CA GLU A 102 6.69 -82.89 -86.11
C GLU A 102 7.22 -82.02 -84.96
N ASN A 103 8.55 -81.84 -84.87
CA ASN A 103 9.17 -81.02 -83.84
C ASN A 103 8.86 -79.53 -84.01
N HIS A 104 8.82 -79.02 -85.25
CA HIS A 104 8.43 -77.64 -85.53
C HIS A 104 6.99 -77.35 -85.07
N ARG A 105 6.05 -78.27 -85.35
CA ARG A 105 4.63 -78.16 -84.93
C ARG A 105 4.47 -78.16 -83.40
N LYS A 106 5.30 -78.90 -82.66
CA LYS A 106 5.31 -78.89 -81.17
C LYS A 106 5.79 -77.56 -80.60
N PHE A 107 6.83 -76.97 -81.17
CA PHE A 107 7.38 -75.69 -80.71
C PHE A 107 6.36 -74.54 -80.83
N MET A 108 5.67 -74.45 -81.97
CA MET A 108 4.71 -73.36 -82.22
C MET A 108 3.56 -73.33 -81.21
N LYS A 109 2.95 -74.49 -80.87
CA LYS A 109 1.91 -74.58 -79.83
C LYS A 109 2.39 -74.11 -78.46
N LEU A 110 3.60 -74.52 -78.07
CA LEU A 110 4.21 -74.13 -76.79
C LEU A 110 4.45 -72.62 -76.70
N LYS A 111 4.74 -71.97 -77.83
CA LYS A 111 4.85 -70.51 -77.93
C LYS A 111 3.49 -69.83 -77.73
N GLU A 112 2.46 -70.22 -78.48
CA GLU A 112 1.10 -69.64 -78.38
C GLU A 112 0.53 -69.76 -76.96
N GLU A 113 0.66 -70.91 -76.31
CA GLU A 113 0.25 -71.10 -74.92
C GLU A 113 0.98 -70.17 -73.94
N SER A 114 2.22 -69.78 -74.22
CA SER A 114 2.97 -68.85 -73.37
C SER A 114 2.52 -67.40 -73.54
N GLU A 115 2.24 -66.98 -74.78
CA GLU A 115 1.81 -65.62 -75.12
C GLU A 115 0.37 -65.35 -74.61
N GLU A 116 -0.53 -66.33 -74.68
CA GLU A 116 -1.86 -66.24 -74.05
C GLU A 116 -1.79 -66.04 -72.53
N ARG A 117 -0.93 -66.80 -71.84
CA ARG A 117 -0.80 -66.71 -70.37
C ARG A 117 -0.26 -65.34 -69.96
N LEU A 118 0.73 -64.82 -70.69
CA LEU A 118 1.30 -63.48 -70.46
C LEU A 118 0.24 -62.38 -70.63
N SER A 119 -0.56 -62.46 -71.71
CA SER A 119 -1.65 -61.51 -72.01
C SER A 119 -2.71 -61.47 -70.88
N LYS A 120 -3.14 -62.65 -70.41
CA LYS A 120 -4.11 -62.79 -69.31
C LYS A 120 -3.60 -62.16 -68.01
N ILE A 121 -2.33 -62.38 -67.65
CA ILE A 121 -1.69 -61.77 -66.46
C ILE A 121 -1.60 -60.24 -66.59
N MET A 122 -1.22 -59.72 -67.76
CA MET A 122 -1.16 -58.27 -67.99
C MET A 122 -2.54 -57.61 -67.88
N GLN A 123 -3.61 -58.30 -68.33
CA GLN A 123 -4.97 -57.77 -68.24
C GLN A 123 -5.51 -57.79 -66.79
N GLN A 124 -5.15 -58.81 -65.99
CA GLN A 124 -5.48 -58.86 -64.55
C GLN A 124 -4.77 -57.73 -63.78
N ASN A 125 -3.45 -57.58 -63.92
CA ASN A 125 -2.69 -56.51 -63.24
C ASN A 125 -3.24 -55.10 -63.54
N LYS A 126 -3.68 -54.83 -64.77
CA LYS A 126 -4.31 -53.54 -65.12
C LYS A 126 -5.65 -53.31 -64.38
N ARG A 127 -6.46 -54.36 -64.17
CA ARG A 127 -7.71 -54.26 -63.40
C ARG A 127 -7.43 -54.05 -61.91
N ASP A 128 -6.53 -54.83 -61.34
CA ASP A 128 -6.18 -54.74 -59.92
C ASP A 128 -5.58 -53.37 -59.57
N GLN A 129 -4.75 -52.80 -60.45
CA GLN A 129 -4.20 -51.45 -60.26
C GLN A 129 -5.30 -50.37 -60.36
N ALA A 130 -6.26 -50.52 -61.27
CA ALA A 130 -7.39 -49.60 -61.38
C ALA A 130 -8.28 -49.63 -60.12
N VAL A 131 -8.56 -50.82 -59.57
CA VAL A 131 -9.31 -50.98 -58.32
C VAL A 131 -8.55 -50.37 -57.13
N LYS A 132 -7.25 -50.62 -56.99
CA LYS A 132 -6.41 -50.02 -55.94
C LYS A 132 -6.40 -48.49 -56.02
N ASN A 133 -6.25 -47.93 -57.22
CA ASN A 133 -6.27 -46.48 -57.43
C ASN A 133 -7.65 -45.88 -57.07
N ALA A 134 -8.75 -46.56 -57.40
CA ALA A 134 -10.10 -46.11 -57.07
C ALA A 134 -10.36 -46.10 -55.54
N ILE A 135 -9.90 -47.13 -54.83
CA ILE A 135 -9.98 -47.20 -53.36
C ILE A 135 -9.15 -46.08 -52.72
N ALA A 136 -7.90 -45.89 -53.14
CA ALA A 136 -7.01 -44.87 -52.60
C ALA A 136 -7.54 -43.44 -52.82
N ASN A 137 -8.14 -43.16 -53.99
CA ASN A 137 -8.78 -41.86 -54.24
C ASN A 137 -9.98 -41.61 -53.32
N LEU A 138 -10.80 -42.63 -53.08
CA LEU A 138 -11.97 -42.55 -52.20
C LEU A 138 -11.55 -42.32 -50.73
N GLU A 139 -10.48 -42.99 -50.28
CA GLU A 139 -9.87 -42.76 -48.96
C GLU A 139 -9.31 -41.33 -48.83
N ILE A 140 -8.58 -40.83 -49.85
CA ILE A 140 -8.06 -39.46 -49.88
C ILE A 140 -9.18 -38.42 -49.78
N ASP A 141 -10.29 -38.60 -50.51
CA ASP A 141 -11.40 -37.64 -50.46
C ASP A 141 -12.24 -37.76 -49.18
N GLN A 142 -12.33 -38.94 -48.56
CA GLN A 142 -12.86 -39.09 -47.20
C GLN A 142 -12.02 -38.31 -46.18
N LEU A 143 -10.70 -38.51 -46.16
CA LEU A 143 -9.77 -37.80 -45.27
C LEU A 143 -9.82 -36.28 -45.46
N ARG A 144 -9.90 -35.82 -46.72
CA ARG A 144 -10.11 -34.39 -47.05
C ARG A 144 -11.43 -33.85 -46.51
N SER A 145 -12.51 -34.64 -46.55
CA SER A 145 -13.82 -34.23 -46.04
C SER A 145 -13.86 -34.17 -44.52
N GLN A 146 -13.15 -35.06 -43.83
CA GLN A 146 -13.00 -35.08 -42.38
C GLN A 146 -12.16 -33.88 -41.91
N GLY A 147 -10.95 -33.71 -42.47
CA GLY A 147 -10.07 -32.61 -42.11
C GLY A 147 -10.67 -31.22 -42.34
N LYS A 148 -11.53 -31.03 -43.35
CA LYS A 148 -12.31 -29.78 -43.52
C LYS A 148 -13.26 -29.54 -42.35
N ARG A 149 -14.08 -30.54 -41.99
CA ARG A 149 -15.04 -30.45 -40.88
C ARG A 149 -14.34 -30.22 -39.53
N GLU A 150 -13.20 -30.85 -39.31
CA GLU A 150 -12.38 -30.66 -38.11
C GLU A 150 -11.82 -29.23 -38.03
N VAL A 151 -11.31 -28.69 -39.15
CA VAL A 151 -10.85 -27.30 -39.22
C VAL A 151 -12.01 -26.31 -39.01
N GLU A 152 -13.18 -26.55 -39.58
CA GLU A 152 -14.40 -25.74 -39.38
C GLU A 152 -14.89 -25.80 -37.92
N ALA A 153 -14.85 -26.96 -37.27
CA ALA A 153 -15.16 -27.13 -35.86
C ALA A 153 -14.16 -26.36 -34.97
N ILE A 154 -12.85 -26.51 -35.20
CA ILE A 154 -11.80 -25.80 -34.46
C ILE A 154 -11.90 -24.29 -34.66
N GLN A 155 -12.26 -23.81 -35.86
CA GLN A 155 -12.49 -22.39 -36.12
C GLN A 155 -13.70 -21.84 -35.37
N THR A 156 -14.85 -22.54 -35.41
CA THR A 156 -16.07 -22.10 -34.72
C THR A 156 -15.92 -22.16 -33.19
N GLU A 157 -15.21 -23.15 -32.65
CA GLU A 157 -14.85 -23.21 -31.23
C GLU A 157 -13.92 -22.07 -30.83
N ARG A 158 -12.87 -21.78 -31.62
CA ARG A 158 -11.97 -20.63 -31.38
C ARG A 158 -12.70 -19.28 -31.44
N LEU A 159 -13.70 -19.13 -32.30
CA LEU A 159 -14.52 -17.91 -32.34
C LEU A 159 -15.39 -17.78 -31.08
N ARG A 160 -16.08 -18.84 -30.64
CA ARG A 160 -16.83 -18.85 -29.38
C ARG A 160 -15.94 -18.58 -28.16
N ALA A 161 -14.77 -19.19 -28.10
CA ALA A 161 -13.80 -18.95 -27.03
C ALA A 161 -13.36 -17.47 -26.99
N ARG A 162 -13.08 -16.86 -28.15
CA ARG A 162 -12.77 -15.42 -28.24
C ARG A 162 -13.93 -14.54 -27.78
N GLU A 163 -15.16 -14.85 -28.21
CA GLU A 163 -16.37 -14.11 -27.81
C GLU A 163 -16.62 -14.17 -26.29
N ILE A 164 -16.39 -15.34 -25.67
CA ILE A 164 -16.49 -15.53 -24.22
C ILE A 164 -15.37 -14.79 -23.49
N HIS A 165 -14.11 -14.88 -23.97
CA HIS A 165 -12.99 -14.15 -23.38
C HIS A 165 -13.16 -12.63 -23.49
N GLN A 166 -13.67 -12.13 -24.62
CA GLN A 166 -13.96 -10.71 -24.82
C GLN A 166 -15.02 -10.23 -23.84
N ARG A 167 -16.19 -10.88 -23.76
CA ARG A 167 -17.24 -10.51 -22.79
C ARG A 167 -16.77 -10.56 -21.34
N ASN A 168 -15.91 -11.53 -21.01
CA ASN A 168 -15.34 -11.62 -19.67
C ASN A 168 -14.34 -10.49 -19.38
N SER A 169 -13.56 -10.02 -20.37
CA SER A 169 -12.72 -8.83 -20.22
C SER A 169 -13.58 -7.58 -20.06
N GLU A 170 -14.52 -7.35 -20.98
CA GLU A 170 -15.43 -6.20 -20.96
C GLU A 170 -16.15 -6.06 -19.61
N ARG A 171 -16.62 -7.18 -19.04
CA ARG A 171 -17.27 -7.17 -17.71
C ARG A 171 -16.29 -6.90 -16.56
N LEU A 172 -15.05 -7.37 -16.64
CA LEU A 172 -14.01 -7.06 -15.63
C LEU A 172 -13.57 -5.60 -15.70
N ASP A 173 -13.50 -5.04 -16.91
CA ASP A 173 -13.21 -3.62 -17.15
C ASP A 173 -14.36 -2.73 -16.63
N GLU A 174 -15.62 -3.13 -16.84
CA GLU A 174 -16.81 -2.49 -16.24
C GLU A 174 -16.84 -2.58 -14.70
N GLU A 175 -16.55 -3.75 -14.13
CA GLU A 175 -16.43 -3.96 -12.67
C GLU A 175 -15.35 -3.05 -12.08
N PHE A 176 -14.17 -2.97 -12.71
CA PHE A 176 -13.06 -2.12 -12.28
C PHE A 176 -13.38 -0.62 -12.37
N GLU A 177 -14.00 -0.16 -13.46
CA GLU A 177 -14.42 1.24 -13.62
C GLU A 177 -15.57 1.62 -12.67
N ALA A 178 -16.46 0.68 -12.32
CA ALA A 178 -17.44 0.88 -11.26
C ALA A 178 -16.77 1.04 -9.88
N ASP A 179 -15.84 0.14 -9.53
CA ASP A 179 -15.16 0.20 -8.24
C ASP A 179 -14.20 1.39 -8.10
N ARG A 180 -13.54 1.84 -9.18
CA ARG A 180 -12.74 3.09 -9.11
C ARG A 180 -13.62 4.30 -8.81
N ARG A 181 -14.76 4.46 -9.48
CA ARG A 181 -15.74 5.52 -9.20
C ARG A 181 -16.32 5.42 -7.78
N ASN A 182 -16.61 4.21 -7.30
CA ASN A 182 -17.04 3.98 -5.92
C ASN A 182 -15.97 4.37 -4.89
N PHE A 183 -14.69 4.12 -5.18
CA PHE A 183 -13.57 4.51 -4.32
C PHE A 183 -13.36 6.03 -4.31
N GLU A 184 -13.33 6.66 -5.50
CA GLU A 184 -13.22 8.11 -5.68
C GLU A 184 -14.32 8.85 -4.90
N LEU A 185 -15.58 8.42 -5.02
CA LEU A 185 -16.71 8.99 -4.29
C LEU A 185 -16.58 8.81 -2.76
N LYS A 186 -16.17 7.62 -2.30
CA LYS A 186 -15.92 7.36 -0.87
C LYS A 186 -14.72 8.15 -0.33
N GLU A 187 -13.75 8.52 -1.17
CA GLU A 187 -12.63 9.39 -0.78
C GLU A 187 -13.05 10.86 -0.71
N GLN A 188 -13.85 11.34 -1.66
CA GLN A 188 -14.46 12.68 -1.62
C GLN A 188 -15.33 12.86 -0.36
N GLN A 189 -16.23 11.91 -0.08
CA GLN A 189 -17.07 11.94 1.12
C GLN A 189 -16.27 12.00 2.42
N ARG A 190 -15.18 11.21 2.54
CA ARG A 190 -14.28 11.25 3.70
C ARG A 190 -13.52 12.59 3.82
N LYS A 191 -13.13 13.22 2.70
CA LYS A 191 -12.49 14.54 2.70
C LYS A 191 -13.47 15.63 3.15
N GLU A 192 -14.70 15.62 2.63
CA GLU A 192 -15.75 16.54 3.08
C GLU A 192 -16.12 16.36 4.56
N GLU A 193 -16.24 15.12 5.03
CA GLU A 193 -16.58 14.84 6.44
C GLU A 193 -15.47 15.31 7.38
N LEU A 194 -14.20 15.02 7.06
CA LEU A 194 -13.04 15.52 7.79
C LEU A 194 -12.96 17.05 7.78
N GLN A 195 -13.33 17.70 6.68
CA GLN A 195 -13.37 19.17 6.62
C GLN A 195 -14.53 19.73 7.46
N ARG A 196 -15.74 19.18 7.36
CA ARG A 196 -16.90 19.55 8.18
C ARG A 196 -16.62 19.34 9.68
N GLU A 197 -15.85 18.32 10.06
CA GLU A 197 -15.41 18.11 11.44
C GLU A 197 -14.40 19.17 11.90
N LYS A 198 -13.40 19.50 11.07
CA LYS A 198 -12.44 20.59 11.35
C LYS A 198 -13.13 21.95 11.50
N GLU A 199 -14.07 22.28 10.61
CA GLU A 199 -14.84 23.53 10.66
C GLU A 199 -15.66 23.63 11.96
N ARG A 200 -16.30 22.53 12.40
CA ARG A 200 -16.99 22.45 13.71
C ARG A 200 -16.02 22.56 14.89
N ALA A 201 -14.84 21.97 14.80
CA ALA A 201 -13.82 22.05 15.86
C ALA A 201 -13.26 23.47 15.99
N GLU A 202 -13.03 24.16 14.86
CA GLU A 202 -12.65 25.58 14.85
C GLU A 202 -13.77 26.49 15.37
N GLN A 203 -15.03 26.25 15.00
CA GLN A 203 -16.18 27.00 15.53
C GLN A 203 -16.25 26.87 17.05
N ARG A 204 -16.23 25.64 17.58
CA ARG A 204 -16.19 25.38 19.03
C ARG A 204 -14.99 26.02 19.72
N LYS A 205 -13.82 26.01 19.08
CA LYS A 205 -12.63 26.69 19.62
C LYS A 205 -12.87 28.19 19.76
N ARG A 206 -13.41 28.84 18.73
CA ARG A 206 -13.74 30.27 18.74
C ARG A 206 -14.82 30.58 19.79
N GLU A 207 -15.87 29.77 19.89
CA GLU A 207 -16.90 29.89 20.94
C GLU A 207 -16.30 29.84 22.36
N ILE A 208 -15.32 28.97 22.60
CA ILE A 208 -14.61 28.86 23.88
C ILE A 208 -13.68 30.07 24.11
N GLU A 209 -12.97 30.53 23.09
CA GLU A 209 -12.08 31.71 23.16
C GLU A 209 -12.90 33.00 23.42
N ASP A 210 -13.99 33.20 22.69
CA ASP A 210 -14.97 34.28 22.88
C ASP A 210 -15.58 34.28 24.29
N GLN A 211 -15.87 33.10 24.87
CA GLN A 211 -16.42 33.01 26.22
C GLN A 211 -15.36 33.28 27.29
N LEU A 212 -14.14 32.77 27.11
CA LEU A 212 -13.01 33.07 28.00
C LEU A 212 -12.68 34.56 28.01
N GLU A 213 -12.76 35.25 26.87
CA GLU A 213 -12.56 36.71 26.82
C GLU A 213 -13.64 37.45 27.62
N LYS A 214 -14.92 37.12 27.44
CA LYS A 214 -16.04 37.71 28.20
C LYS A 214 -15.91 37.45 29.70
N ASP A 215 -15.55 36.24 30.10
CA ASP A 215 -15.35 35.87 31.51
C ASP A 215 -14.17 36.65 32.12
N LEU A 216 -13.07 36.84 31.37
CA LEU A 216 -11.93 37.66 31.78
C LEU A 216 -12.28 39.15 31.86
N GLU A 217 -13.07 39.69 30.94
CA GLU A 217 -13.58 41.06 31.01
C GLU A 217 -14.50 41.26 32.22
N GLU A 218 -15.40 40.32 32.51
CA GLU A 218 -16.27 40.47 33.67
C GLU A 218 -15.49 40.32 34.99
N LEU A 219 -14.50 39.43 35.06
CA LEU A 219 -13.57 39.34 36.20
C LEU A 219 -12.78 40.64 36.40
N ARG A 220 -12.31 41.28 35.31
CA ARG A 220 -11.67 42.60 35.36
C ARG A 220 -12.64 43.67 35.86
N ARG A 221 -13.87 43.72 35.34
CA ARG A 221 -14.92 44.68 35.73
C ARG A 221 -15.30 44.54 37.20
N ARG A 222 -15.65 43.32 37.65
CA ARG A 222 -15.91 43.00 39.07
C ARG A 222 -14.67 43.25 39.95
N GLY A 223 -13.47 43.12 39.40
CA GLY A 223 -12.19 43.45 40.06
C GLY A 223 -11.85 44.95 40.10
N GLN A 224 -12.48 45.78 39.28
CA GLN A 224 -12.41 47.25 39.36
C GLN A 224 -13.47 47.78 40.32
N GLN A 225 -14.72 47.30 40.22
CA GLN A 225 -15.83 47.68 41.12
C GLN A 225 -15.46 47.45 42.59
N ARG A 226 -15.01 46.24 42.95
CA ARG A 226 -14.56 45.93 44.33
C ARG A 226 -13.35 46.74 44.81
N ARG A 227 -12.55 47.32 43.90
CA ARG A 227 -11.47 48.25 44.27
C ARG A 227 -12.01 49.64 44.55
N ALA A 228 -12.88 50.17 43.69
CA ALA A 228 -13.56 51.44 43.93
C ALA A 228 -14.39 51.42 45.22
N GLU A 229 -15.15 50.35 45.47
CA GLU A 229 -15.88 50.11 46.73
C GLU A 229 -14.93 50.14 47.94
N MET A 230 -13.81 49.41 47.87
CA MET A 230 -12.82 49.36 48.96
C MET A 230 -12.11 50.70 49.19
N GLU A 231 -11.79 51.43 48.12
CA GLU A 231 -11.20 52.77 48.16
C GLU A 231 -12.18 53.77 48.78
N GLU A 232 -13.48 53.67 48.47
CA GLU A 232 -14.52 54.50 49.11
C GLU A 232 -14.66 54.17 50.61
N TYR A 233 -14.74 52.89 50.99
CA TYR A 233 -14.79 52.50 52.40
C TYR A 233 -13.55 52.96 53.18
N LEU A 234 -12.36 52.85 52.59
CA LEU A 234 -11.12 53.36 53.21
C LEU A 234 -11.15 54.87 53.38
N TYR A 235 -11.65 55.63 52.39
CA TYR A 235 -11.82 57.08 52.50
C TYR A 235 -12.85 57.46 53.58
N GLN A 236 -13.99 56.76 53.64
CA GLN A 236 -15.00 56.98 54.69
C GLN A 236 -14.43 56.70 56.09
N ILE A 237 -13.67 55.61 56.26
CA ILE A 237 -12.98 55.26 57.52
C ILE A 237 -11.95 56.33 57.89
N GLN A 238 -11.11 56.76 56.93
CA GLN A 238 -10.10 57.80 57.17
C GLN A 238 -10.74 59.12 57.61
N ARG A 239 -11.82 59.54 56.95
CA ARG A 239 -12.59 60.74 57.32
C ARG A 239 -13.22 60.60 58.70
N ALA A 240 -13.79 59.45 59.04
CA ALA A 240 -14.37 59.20 60.36
C ALA A 240 -13.31 59.21 61.48
N LEU A 241 -12.12 58.66 61.24
CA LEU A 241 -10.99 58.72 62.16
C LEU A 241 -10.46 60.15 62.34
N GLN A 242 -10.30 60.91 61.24
CA GLN A 242 -9.93 62.32 61.30
C GLN A 242 -10.94 63.13 62.12
N MET A 243 -12.24 62.96 61.90
CA MET A 243 -13.28 63.62 62.69
C MET A 243 -13.22 63.24 64.17
N LYS A 244 -12.92 61.97 64.52
CA LYS A 244 -12.73 61.57 65.92
C LYS A 244 -11.53 62.26 66.57
N VAL A 245 -10.40 62.36 65.87
CA VAL A 245 -9.20 63.06 66.36
C VAL A 245 -9.47 64.56 66.52
N TRP A 246 -10.12 65.19 65.54
CA TRP A 246 -10.54 66.60 65.66
C TRP A 246 -11.47 66.83 66.84
N ASN A 247 -12.48 65.99 67.04
CA ASN A 247 -13.38 66.08 68.19
C ASN A 247 -12.60 65.94 69.52
N GLN A 248 -11.66 64.99 69.64
CA GLN A 248 -10.83 64.83 70.84
C GLN A 248 -9.96 66.07 71.13
N ILE A 249 -9.38 66.69 70.09
CA ILE A 249 -8.60 67.94 70.24
C ILE A 249 -9.50 69.09 70.67
N ILE A 250 -10.67 69.25 70.04
CA ILE A 250 -11.64 70.30 70.35
C ILE A 250 -12.17 70.14 71.78
N GLU A 251 -12.53 68.92 72.19
CA GLU A 251 -12.98 68.62 73.54
C GLU A 251 -11.89 68.87 74.60
N SER A 252 -10.65 68.46 74.33
CA SER A 252 -9.51 68.77 75.22
C SER A 252 -9.33 70.28 75.39
N ASN A 253 -9.38 71.04 74.28
CA ASN A 253 -9.24 72.49 74.31
C ASN A 253 -10.37 73.17 75.09
N TRP A 254 -11.63 72.77 74.90
CA TRP A 254 -12.77 73.31 75.66
C TRP A 254 -12.73 72.92 77.14
N ALA A 255 -12.35 71.67 77.47
CA ALA A 255 -12.17 71.25 78.86
C ALA A 255 -11.09 72.08 79.56
N ASN A 256 -9.95 72.31 78.89
CA ASN A 256 -8.86 73.14 79.41
C ASN A 256 -9.29 74.61 79.59
N ARG A 257 -10.02 75.17 78.61
CA ARG A 257 -10.56 76.54 78.67
C ARG A 257 -11.50 76.73 79.86
N LEU A 258 -12.52 75.88 79.99
CA LEU A 258 -13.51 75.95 81.07
C LEU A 258 -12.88 75.71 82.45
N ASN A 259 -11.91 74.78 82.55
CA ASN A 259 -11.17 74.55 83.80
C ASN A 259 -10.27 75.75 84.17
N ALA A 260 -9.71 76.47 83.19
CA ALA A 260 -8.98 77.71 83.44
C ALA A 260 -9.90 78.82 83.94
N LEU A 261 -11.11 78.96 83.37
CA LEU A 261 -12.13 79.89 83.87
C LEU A 261 -12.49 79.61 85.33
N ARG A 262 -12.84 78.36 85.68
CA ARG A 262 -13.10 77.95 87.08
C ARG A 262 -11.88 78.20 87.99
N SER A 263 -10.67 77.99 87.49
CA SER A 263 -9.43 78.16 88.27
C SER A 263 -9.00 79.62 88.46
N SER A 264 -9.56 80.57 87.70
CA SER A 264 -9.18 82.00 87.74
C SER A 264 -9.34 82.65 89.13
N PHE A 265 -10.28 82.16 89.95
CA PHE A 265 -10.49 82.64 91.33
C PHE A 265 -9.35 82.31 92.29
N GLN A 266 -8.46 81.36 91.96
CA GLN A 266 -7.38 80.92 92.86
C GLN A 266 -6.46 82.06 93.31
N ASP A 267 -6.18 83.05 92.46
CA ASP A 267 -5.29 84.16 92.83
C ASP A 267 -6.00 85.20 93.71
N ILE A 268 -7.30 85.44 93.50
CA ILE A 268 -8.14 86.21 94.45
C ILE A 268 -8.19 85.48 95.80
N GLN A 269 -8.36 84.15 95.80
CA GLN A 269 -8.34 83.35 97.03
C GLN A 269 -6.99 83.43 97.75
N LYS A 270 -5.86 83.46 97.04
CA LYS A 270 -4.53 83.69 97.63
C LYS A 270 -4.43 85.10 98.22
N SER A 271 -4.79 86.15 97.47
CA SER A 271 -4.72 87.54 97.93
C SER A 271 -5.68 87.86 99.09
N TYR A 272 -6.89 87.30 99.08
CA TYR A 272 -7.85 87.45 100.16
C TYR A 272 -7.37 86.77 101.45
N ASN A 273 -6.82 85.55 101.35
CA ASN A 273 -6.22 84.87 102.51
C ASN A 273 -4.97 85.58 103.06
N GLN A 274 -4.19 86.25 102.21
CA GLN A 274 -3.09 87.11 102.65
C GLN A 274 -3.63 88.35 103.39
N MET A 275 -4.59 89.07 102.79
CA MET A 275 -5.26 90.22 103.42
C MET A 275 -5.90 89.86 104.76
N LYS A 276 -6.57 88.70 104.85
CA LYS A 276 -7.23 88.22 106.08
C LYS A 276 -6.23 87.92 107.22
N ARG A 277 -4.99 87.55 106.91
CA ARG A 277 -3.90 87.37 107.90
C ARG A 277 -3.26 88.69 108.33
N VAL A 278 -2.98 89.59 107.37
CA VAL A 278 -2.33 90.89 107.67
C VAL A 278 -3.29 91.87 108.36
N ARG A 279 -4.61 91.65 108.27
CA ARG A 279 -5.64 92.45 108.97
C ARG A 279 -5.42 92.53 110.48
N ASP A 280 -4.85 91.50 111.10
CA ASP A 280 -4.57 91.46 112.54
C ASP A 280 -3.39 92.36 112.95
N GLU A 281 -2.58 92.81 111.98
CA GLU A 281 -1.38 93.66 112.17
C GLU A 281 -1.61 95.14 111.82
N SER A 282 -2.87 95.59 111.82
CA SER A 282 -3.33 97.00 111.78
C SER A 282 -3.11 97.84 110.50
N ASN A 283 -2.51 97.31 109.43
CA ASN A 283 -2.44 97.99 108.11
C ASN A 283 -3.07 97.16 107.00
N LEU A 284 -4.23 97.61 106.48
CA LEU A 284 -5.06 96.86 105.54
C LEU A 284 -4.77 97.21 104.06
N ASP A 285 -3.70 96.65 103.49
CA ASP A 285 -3.41 96.77 102.05
C ASP A 285 -4.41 95.96 101.19
N THR A 286 -5.40 96.64 100.62
CA THR A 286 -6.37 96.04 99.67
C THR A 286 -5.88 96.01 98.22
N SER A 287 -4.75 96.64 97.89
CA SER A 287 -4.35 96.90 96.49
C SER A 287 -4.14 95.63 95.69
N LYS A 288 -3.50 94.61 96.28
CA LYS A 288 -3.21 93.31 95.66
C LYS A 288 -4.50 92.53 95.36
N LEU A 289 -5.45 92.54 96.29
CA LEU A 289 -6.76 91.91 96.11
C LEU A 289 -7.57 92.63 95.02
N LEU A 290 -7.61 93.97 95.06
CA LEU A 290 -8.24 94.77 94.00
C LEU A 290 -7.63 94.51 92.61
N SER A 291 -6.31 94.32 92.53
CA SER A 291 -5.62 93.95 91.30
C SER A 291 -6.07 92.57 90.79
N ALA A 292 -6.05 91.54 91.65
CA ALA A 292 -6.46 90.18 91.28
C ALA A 292 -7.93 90.11 90.82
N ILE A 293 -8.85 90.82 91.48
CA ILE A 293 -10.25 90.89 91.05
C ILE A 293 -10.41 91.66 89.73
N SER A 294 -9.62 92.71 89.51
CA SER A 294 -9.63 93.45 88.24
C SER A 294 -9.13 92.58 87.08
N GLN A 295 -8.11 91.74 87.32
CA GLN A 295 -7.60 90.77 86.35
C GLN A 295 -8.62 89.66 86.05
N GLN A 296 -9.31 89.10 87.05
CA GLN A 296 -10.38 88.13 86.80
C GLN A 296 -11.54 88.78 86.03
N LYS A 297 -11.93 90.01 86.38
CA LYS A 297 -12.96 90.77 85.66
C LYS A 297 -12.60 90.94 84.18
N GLU A 298 -11.38 91.40 83.88
CA GLU A 298 -10.91 91.62 82.51
C GLU A 298 -10.89 90.31 81.72
N LEU A 299 -10.45 89.21 82.34
CA LEU A 299 -10.49 87.87 81.74
C LEU A 299 -11.92 87.43 81.41
N MET A 300 -12.88 87.58 82.32
CA MET A 300 -14.28 87.23 82.09
C MET A 300 -14.99 88.16 81.09
N GLU A 301 -14.60 89.43 81.04
CA GLU A 301 -15.09 90.41 80.05
C GLU A 301 -14.59 90.08 78.64
N ASN A 302 -13.33 89.69 78.49
CA ASN A 302 -12.79 89.19 77.23
C ASN A 302 -13.42 87.85 76.82
N GLU A 303 -13.61 86.93 77.75
CA GLU A 303 -14.26 85.63 77.50
C GLU A 303 -15.70 85.81 77.01
N ALA A 304 -16.49 86.68 77.65
CA ALA A 304 -17.87 86.99 77.22
C ALA A 304 -17.93 87.53 75.79
N ILE A 305 -16.96 88.38 75.40
CA ILE A 305 -16.84 88.95 74.05
C ILE A 305 -16.41 87.87 73.04
N GLU A 306 -15.57 86.90 73.42
CA GLU A 306 -15.19 85.81 72.53
C GLU A 306 -16.31 84.77 72.37
N MET A 307 -17.04 84.43 73.44
CA MET A 307 -18.20 83.54 73.35
C MET A 307 -19.30 84.13 72.45
N ASP A 308 -19.52 85.46 72.51
CA ASP A 308 -20.46 86.13 71.61
C ASP A 308 -20.02 86.05 70.14
N LYS A 309 -18.73 86.29 69.85
CA LYS A 309 -18.17 86.12 68.49
C LYS A 309 -18.33 84.68 67.98
N LEU A 310 -17.90 83.70 68.76
CA LEU A 310 -18.02 82.28 68.41
C LEU A 310 -19.49 81.84 68.27
N TYR A 311 -20.41 82.43 69.04
CA TYR A 311 -21.85 82.20 68.86
C TYR A 311 -22.34 82.75 67.51
N ASN A 312 -21.97 83.98 67.17
CA ASN A 312 -22.31 84.60 65.88
C ASN A 312 -21.68 83.85 64.69
N GLU A 313 -20.50 83.22 64.87
CA GLU A 313 -19.81 82.44 63.84
C GLU A 313 -20.28 80.98 63.70
N HIS A 314 -20.80 80.36 64.77
CA HIS A 314 -21.07 78.90 64.80
C HIS A 314 -22.49 78.50 65.24
N GLY A 315 -23.29 79.44 65.74
CA GLY A 315 -24.69 79.24 66.17
C GLY A 315 -24.87 78.23 67.31
N LYS A 316 -23.84 77.98 68.13
CA LYS A 316 -23.89 76.94 69.18
C LYS A 316 -24.39 77.49 70.51
N THR A 317 -25.58 77.07 70.90
CA THR A 317 -26.27 77.48 72.14
C THR A 317 -25.42 77.38 73.40
N PHE A 318 -24.59 76.33 73.54
CA PHE A 318 -23.71 76.17 74.70
C PHE A 318 -22.71 77.33 74.93
N LEU A 319 -22.44 78.14 73.90
CA LEU A 319 -21.61 79.34 74.03
C LEU A 319 -22.34 80.45 74.81
N LEU A 320 -23.68 80.47 74.77
CA LEU A 320 -24.49 81.36 75.60
C LEU A 320 -24.46 80.93 77.07
N ASP A 321 -24.62 79.63 77.37
CA ASP A 321 -24.44 79.09 78.73
C ASP A 321 -23.10 79.53 79.36
N ILE A 322 -22.01 79.50 78.59
CA ILE A 322 -20.68 79.97 79.04
C ILE A 322 -20.68 81.49 79.21
N LYS A 323 -21.14 82.24 78.19
CA LYS A 323 -21.18 83.70 78.16
C LYS A 323 -21.91 84.27 79.38
N ASP A 324 -23.10 83.77 79.65
CA ASP A 324 -23.94 84.27 80.74
C ASP A 324 -23.28 83.94 82.10
N SER A 325 -22.74 82.73 82.25
CA SER A 325 -22.00 82.33 83.45
C SER A 325 -20.76 83.20 83.73
N VAL A 326 -20.05 83.69 82.71
CA VAL A 326 -18.90 84.60 82.92
C VAL A 326 -19.32 86.06 83.09
N ILE A 327 -20.52 86.44 82.61
CA ILE A 327 -21.14 87.73 82.93
C ILE A 327 -21.49 87.78 84.42
N ASP A 328 -22.07 86.72 85.00
CA ASP A 328 -22.36 86.66 86.45
C ASP A 328 -21.08 86.86 87.29
N VAL A 329 -19.97 86.21 86.92
CA VAL A 329 -18.66 86.40 87.59
C VAL A 329 -18.16 87.85 87.43
N LYS A 330 -18.31 88.44 86.24
CA LYS A 330 -17.94 89.83 85.97
C LYS A 330 -18.75 90.82 86.83
N GLU A 331 -20.03 90.56 87.06
CA GLU A 331 -20.89 91.41 87.91
C GLU A 331 -20.52 91.29 89.40
N GLU A 332 -20.30 90.08 89.92
CA GLU A 332 -19.83 89.90 91.30
C GLU A 332 -18.39 90.43 91.52
N CYS A 333 -17.53 90.38 90.50
CA CYS A 333 -16.26 91.11 90.49
C CYS A 333 -16.46 92.63 90.63
N ASN A 334 -17.39 93.23 89.89
CA ASN A 334 -17.71 94.67 90.03
C ASN A 334 -18.25 94.99 91.44
N ARG A 335 -19.12 94.13 92.00
CA ARG A 335 -19.67 94.25 93.35
C ARG A 335 -18.57 94.19 94.42
N LEU A 336 -17.66 93.22 94.35
CA LEU A 336 -16.55 93.10 95.30
C LEU A 336 -15.56 94.27 95.17
N ILE A 337 -15.27 94.75 93.95
CA ILE A 337 -14.48 95.98 93.71
C ILE A 337 -15.16 97.22 94.32
N TYR A 338 -16.49 97.34 94.22
CA TYR A 338 -17.24 98.44 94.82
C TYR A 338 -17.13 98.42 96.36
N VAL A 339 -17.33 97.26 96.99
CA VAL A 339 -17.23 97.11 98.46
C VAL A 339 -15.79 97.41 98.93
N LEU A 340 -14.77 96.89 98.24
CA LEU A 340 -13.36 97.15 98.60
C LEU A 340 -12.91 98.61 98.41
N LYS A 341 -13.61 99.40 97.59
CA LYS A 341 -13.32 100.83 97.39
C LYS A 341 -14.10 101.77 98.32
N ASN A 342 -15.37 101.45 98.60
CA ASN A 342 -16.28 102.35 99.35
C ASN A 342 -16.52 101.90 100.79
N GLU A 343 -16.41 100.59 101.08
CA GLU A 343 -16.64 99.99 102.40
C GLU A 343 -15.48 99.07 102.86
N PRO A 344 -14.19 99.45 102.73
CA PRO A 344 -13.05 98.56 103.02
C PRO A 344 -13.00 98.02 104.46
N SER A 345 -13.60 98.74 105.42
CA SER A 345 -13.74 98.31 106.81
C SER A 345 -14.88 97.32 107.07
N ASN A 346 -15.81 97.12 106.11
CA ASN A 346 -16.98 96.26 106.27
C ASN A 346 -16.60 94.77 106.07
N THR A 347 -16.05 94.17 107.13
CA THR A 347 -15.49 92.81 107.11
C THR A 347 -16.47 91.77 106.54
N SER A 348 -17.70 91.75 107.06
CA SER A 348 -18.72 90.76 106.71
C SER A 348 -19.17 90.88 105.25
N ARG A 349 -19.27 92.09 104.70
CA ARG A 349 -19.74 92.29 103.32
C ARG A 349 -18.67 91.95 102.29
N ILE A 350 -17.39 92.14 102.63
CA ILE A 350 -16.26 91.67 101.82
C ILE A 350 -16.25 90.13 101.80
N GLU A 351 -16.46 89.48 102.95
CA GLU A 351 -16.50 88.02 103.06
C GLU A 351 -17.74 87.40 102.36
N GLU A 352 -18.90 88.07 102.44
CA GLU A 352 -20.11 87.74 101.66
C GLU A 352 -19.81 87.77 100.15
N CYS A 353 -19.36 88.91 99.62
CA CYS A 353 -19.12 89.07 98.18
C CYS A 353 -17.97 88.17 97.67
N PHE A 354 -16.95 87.89 98.51
CA PHE A 354 -15.92 86.90 98.20
C PHE A 354 -16.51 85.47 98.12
N SER A 355 -17.41 85.10 99.02
CA SER A 355 -18.06 83.79 99.01
C SER A 355 -19.01 83.61 97.83
N VAL A 356 -19.76 84.65 97.46
CA VAL A 356 -20.62 84.65 96.26
C VAL A 356 -19.77 84.56 94.99
N LEU A 357 -18.73 85.39 94.83
CA LEU A 357 -17.82 85.32 93.68
C LEU A 357 -17.13 83.94 93.56
N SER A 358 -16.82 83.30 94.69
CA SER A 358 -16.32 81.92 94.71
C SER A 358 -17.35 80.92 94.21
N ALA A 359 -18.60 81.01 94.67
CA ALA A 359 -19.69 80.13 94.23
C ALA A 359 -19.97 80.30 92.72
N VAL A 360 -20.08 81.55 92.25
CA VAL A 360 -20.38 81.88 90.85
C VAL A 360 -19.23 81.48 89.91
N THR A 361 -17.97 81.65 90.32
CA THR A 361 -16.83 81.15 89.51
C THR A 361 -16.83 79.62 89.41
N ASN A 362 -17.31 78.91 90.44
CA ASN A 362 -17.44 77.45 90.40
C ASN A 362 -18.67 76.96 89.60
N SER A 363 -19.70 77.80 89.37
CA SER A 363 -20.88 77.45 88.58
C SER A 363 -20.72 77.64 87.06
N ILE A 364 -19.63 78.26 86.59
CA ILE A 364 -19.24 78.24 85.16
C ILE A 364 -19.26 76.77 84.69
N PRO A 365 -19.99 76.39 83.63
CA PRO A 365 -20.28 74.98 83.37
C PRO A 365 -19.05 74.18 82.90
N THR A 366 -18.92 72.91 83.29
CA THR A 366 -17.92 72.01 82.67
C THR A 366 -18.37 71.53 81.30
N LEU A 367 -17.41 71.07 80.49
CA LEU A 367 -17.71 70.36 79.23
C LEU A 367 -18.64 69.16 79.41
N ALA A 368 -18.60 68.47 80.56
CA ALA A 368 -19.50 67.35 80.86
C ALA A 368 -20.93 67.83 81.13
N GLU A 369 -21.10 68.91 81.90
CA GLU A 369 -22.39 69.55 82.16
C GLU A 369 -23.02 70.10 80.87
N LEU A 370 -22.23 70.78 80.03
CA LEU A 370 -22.66 71.27 78.71
C LEU A 370 -23.08 70.13 77.77
N LYS A 371 -22.36 69.00 77.78
CA LYS A 371 -22.75 67.81 77.03
C LYS A 371 -24.09 67.26 77.49
N SER A 372 -24.31 67.08 78.80
CA SER A 372 -25.59 66.59 79.35
C SER A 372 -26.76 67.48 78.94
N ARG A 373 -26.65 68.80 79.17
CA ARG A 373 -27.69 69.78 78.78
C ARG A 373 -28.01 69.73 77.29
N ASN A 374 -27.01 69.59 76.43
CA ASN A 374 -27.19 69.54 74.98
C ASN A 374 -27.74 68.18 74.50
N GLU A 375 -27.43 67.08 75.20
CA GLU A 375 -28.06 65.77 74.98
C GLU A 375 -29.48 65.67 75.55
N GLU A 376 -29.84 66.51 76.51
CA GLU A 376 -31.20 66.68 77.03
C GLU A 376 -32.04 67.58 76.11
N SER A 377 -31.45 68.65 75.57
CA SER A 377 -32.08 69.56 74.61
C SER A 377 -32.30 68.96 73.20
N MET A 378 -31.77 67.78 72.92
CA MET A 378 -31.86 67.05 71.65
C MET A 378 -32.82 65.83 71.72
N LYS A 379 -33.62 65.71 72.78
CA LYS A 379 -34.59 64.62 73.03
C LYS A 379 -36.02 65.13 73.03
#